data_AF-A0A9E2X984-F1
#
_entry.id   AF-A0A9E2X984-F1
#
_cell.length_a   1.000
_cell.length_b   1.000
_cell.length_c   1.000
_cell.angle_alpha   90.00
_cell.angle_beta   90.00
_cell.angle_gamma   90.00
#
_symmetry.space_group_name_H-M   'P 1'
#
loop_
_entity.id
_entity.type
_entity.pdbx_description
1 polymer ?
#
loop_
_entity_poly.entity_id
_entity_poly.type
_entity_poly.pdbx_seq_one_letter_code
_entity_poly.pdbx_strand_id
1 'polypeptide(L)'
;MKVVLIAIALAAAVATAVPILARSADDPDTLYAQAAPPAGRPGAAGGGPEEREGGRWPMMHGMMHRMHGMMRRDPQQWCLDRLARRAATRAYVGVKLNLTPEQQPLWDKVQNAAQAEEQQERQLCASLKPGVEPSLLERMDRMQQFLQARLNGLQATRPAVQTLYQSLTPEQQAILNHPHPFGGR
;
A
#
# COMPACT_ATOMS: atom_id res chain seq x y z
N MET A 1 46.08 -20.69 -41.62
CA MET A 1 46.88 -19.50 -41.21
C MET A 1 45.96 -18.30 -41.39
N LYS A 2 45.57 -17.47 -40.41
CA LYS A 2 46.17 -17.03 -39.15
C LYS A 2 45.06 -16.79 -38.11
N VAL A 3 45.36 -17.16 -36.87
CA VAL A 3 44.64 -16.80 -35.64
C VAL A 3 45.07 -15.39 -35.25
N VAL A 4 44.13 -14.52 -34.85
CA VAL A 4 44.44 -13.32 -34.05
C VAL A 4 43.43 -13.21 -32.92
N LEU A 5 43.93 -13.44 -31.71
CA LEU A 5 43.29 -13.21 -30.41
C LEU A 5 43.45 -11.72 -30.05
N ILE A 6 42.41 -11.09 -29.50
CA ILE A 6 42.57 -9.90 -28.68
C ILE A 6 41.77 -10.09 -27.39
N ALA A 7 42.50 -10.28 -26.30
CA ALA A 7 42.01 -10.21 -24.94
C ALA A 7 41.96 -8.74 -24.51
N ILE A 8 40.87 -8.32 -23.88
CA ILE A 8 40.84 -7.06 -23.12
C ILE A 8 40.48 -7.42 -21.69
N ALA A 9 41.48 -7.31 -20.82
CA ALA A 9 41.34 -7.29 -19.37
C ALA A 9 40.85 -5.91 -18.94
N LEU A 10 39.84 -5.84 -18.07
CA LEU A 10 39.51 -4.65 -17.31
C LEU A 10 39.35 -5.02 -15.83
N ALA A 11 40.10 -4.28 -15.04
CA ALA A 11 40.41 -4.52 -13.64
C ALA A 11 39.23 -4.23 -12.69
N ALA A 12 39.33 -4.85 -11.51
CA ALA A 12 38.39 -4.78 -10.40
C ALA A 12 38.24 -3.37 -9.79
N ALA A 13 37.03 -3.04 -9.36
CA ALA A 13 36.78 -2.03 -8.34
C ALA A 13 35.96 -2.68 -7.20
N VAL A 14 36.60 -2.82 -6.04
CA VAL A 14 35.98 -3.28 -4.80
C VAL A 14 35.32 -2.07 -4.14
N ALA A 15 34.00 -2.08 -3.97
CA ALA A 15 33.30 -1.10 -3.15
C ALA A 15 32.94 -1.74 -1.80
N THR A 16 33.50 -1.16 -0.75
CA THR A 16 33.38 -1.51 0.66
C THR A 16 31.94 -1.40 1.18
N ALA A 17 31.52 -2.38 1.98
CA ALA A 17 30.34 -2.27 2.85
C ALA A 17 30.67 -1.47 4.12
N VAL A 18 29.80 -0.52 4.48
CA VAL A 18 29.62 -0.05 5.88
C VAL A 18 28.11 0.20 6.09
N PRO A 19 27.47 -0.46 7.08
CA PRO A 19 26.11 -0.14 7.48
C PRO A 19 26.13 0.99 8.52
N ILE A 20 25.28 2.01 8.36
CA ILE A 20 24.89 2.88 9.48
C ILE A 20 23.36 2.98 9.45
N LEU A 21 22.74 2.22 10.36
CA LEU A 21 21.37 2.43 10.80
C LEU A 21 21.36 3.70 11.66
N ALA A 22 21.09 4.85 11.04
CA ALA A 22 20.66 6.05 11.76
C ALA A 22 19.14 6.14 11.65
N ARG A 23 18.45 5.57 12.63
CA ARG A 23 17.02 5.78 12.85
C ARG A 23 16.88 7.15 13.51
N SER A 24 16.74 8.22 12.72
CA SER A 24 16.37 9.52 13.26
C SER A 24 14.94 9.43 13.79
N ALA A 25 14.83 9.39 15.11
CA ALA A 25 13.61 9.67 15.84
C ALA A 25 13.46 11.19 15.90
N ASP A 26 12.84 11.77 14.88
CA ASP A 26 12.28 13.11 14.93
C ASP A 26 10.78 12.98 14.63
N ASP A 27 10.04 12.62 15.68
CA ASP A 27 8.58 12.70 15.68
C ASP A 27 8.18 13.76 16.72
N PRO A 28 7.90 15.01 16.31
CA PRO A 28 7.58 16.09 17.23
C PRO A 28 6.16 16.01 17.82
N ASP A 29 5.38 14.94 17.58
CA ASP A 29 3.97 14.88 17.99
C ASP A 29 3.71 14.15 19.32
N THR A 30 4.73 13.85 20.13
CA THR A 30 4.55 13.18 21.44
C THR A 30 4.33 14.16 22.61
N LEU A 31 3.68 15.31 22.37
CA LEU A 31 3.41 16.32 23.39
C LEU A 31 1.94 16.73 23.48
N TYR A 32 1.01 15.78 23.52
CA TYR A 32 -0.33 16.08 24.01
C TYR A 32 -0.92 14.97 24.89
N ALA A 33 -1.16 15.37 26.15
CA ALA A 33 -2.16 14.87 27.09
C ALA A 33 -1.86 13.58 27.90
N GLN A 34 -0.96 13.71 28.88
CA GLN A 34 -1.24 13.12 30.19
C GLN A 34 -2.32 13.96 30.87
N ALA A 35 -3.57 13.48 30.89
CA ALA A 35 -4.63 14.07 31.70
C ALA A 35 -4.73 13.29 33.01
N ALA A 36 -4.26 13.91 34.09
CA ALA A 36 -4.55 13.47 35.47
C ALA A 36 -6.05 13.62 35.77
N PRO A 37 -6.66 12.76 36.60
CA PRO A 37 -8.08 12.88 36.97
C PRO A 37 -8.27 14.03 37.98
N PRO A 38 -9.29 14.89 37.84
CA PRO A 38 -9.56 15.88 38.86
C PRO A 38 -10.21 15.25 40.10
N ALA A 39 -9.66 15.63 41.25
CA ALA A 39 -10.14 15.33 42.58
C ALA A 39 -11.58 15.85 42.81
N GLY A 40 -12.39 15.05 43.50
CA GLY A 40 -13.78 15.38 43.85
C GLY A 40 -13.92 16.42 44.96
N ARG A 41 -15.08 17.07 45.00
CA ARG A 41 -15.65 17.77 46.18
C ARG A 41 -17.19 17.59 46.23
N PRO A 42 -17.83 17.75 47.41
CA PRO A 42 -19.03 16.99 47.80
C PRO A 42 -20.33 17.81 47.96
N GLY A 43 -21.47 17.08 47.99
CA GLY A 43 -22.80 17.52 48.47
C GLY A 43 -23.79 17.87 47.33
N ALA A 44 -25.09 17.53 47.35
CA ALA A 44 -25.98 17.01 48.39
C ALA A 44 -27.21 16.32 47.74
N ALA A 45 -27.99 15.65 48.60
CA ALA A 45 -29.04 14.67 48.36
C ALA A 45 -30.27 15.11 47.55
N GLY A 46 -30.91 14.12 46.92
CA GLY A 46 -32.30 14.14 46.44
C GLY A 46 -32.69 12.77 45.88
N GLY A 47 -33.50 12.01 46.60
CA GLY A 47 -33.80 10.60 46.31
C GLY A 47 -34.98 10.36 45.37
N GLY A 48 -35.00 9.15 44.79
CA GLY A 48 -36.14 8.48 44.17
C GLY A 48 -35.75 7.02 43.86
N PRO A 49 -36.53 6.00 44.28
CA PRO A 49 -36.28 4.61 43.91
C PRO A 49 -36.98 4.29 42.57
N GLU A 50 -36.51 3.23 41.91
CA GLU A 50 -37.01 2.67 40.63
C GLU A 50 -36.53 3.37 39.35
N GLU A 51 -35.40 2.90 38.82
CA GLU A 51 -35.22 2.53 37.40
C GLU A 51 -33.85 1.86 37.27
N ARG A 52 -33.77 0.64 37.76
CA ARG A 52 -32.58 -0.21 37.67
C ARG A 52 -32.91 -1.33 36.69
N GLU A 53 -32.66 -1.07 35.39
CA GLU A 53 -32.31 -2.04 34.34
C GLU A 53 -32.54 -1.42 32.93
N GLY A 54 -31.51 -1.36 32.09
CA GLY A 54 -31.69 -1.23 30.62
C GLY A 54 -31.08 -0.02 29.87
N GLY A 55 -30.34 0.89 30.50
CA GLY A 55 -30.09 2.23 29.91
C GLY A 55 -28.69 2.59 29.39
N ARG A 56 -27.73 1.67 29.28
CA ARG A 56 -26.35 1.97 28.80
C ARG A 56 -25.83 0.67 28.18
N TRP A 57 -25.77 0.43 26.87
CA TRP A 57 -24.93 1.09 25.86
C TRP A 57 -25.30 0.60 24.44
N PRO A 58 -26.48 0.94 23.87
CA PRO A 58 -26.83 0.51 22.51
C PRO A 58 -25.82 1.01 21.45
N MET A 59 -25.19 2.15 21.70
CA MET A 59 -24.16 2.73 20.83
C MET A 59 -22.84 1.93 20.82
N MET A 60 -22.45 1.26 21.92
CA MET A 60 -21.22 0.44 21.92
C MET A 60 -21.41 -0.90 21.23
N HIS A 61 -22.58 -1.54 21.36
CA HIS A 61 -22.85 -2.82 20.69
C HIS A 61 -22.86 -2.69 19.16
N GLY A 62 -23.51 -1.65 18.63
CA GLY A 62 -23.49 -1.37 17.19
C GLY A 62 -22.08 -1.09 16.64
N MET A 63 -21.24 -0.42 17.44
CA MET A 63 -19.85 -0.13 17.09
C MET A 63 -18.97 -1.39 17.11
N MET A 64 -19.15 -2.28 18.10
CA MET A 64 -18.45 -3.57 18.19
C MET A 64 -18.82 -4.53 17.04
N HIS A 65 -20.10 -4.64 16.67
CA HIS A 65 -20.53 -5.45 15.51
C HIS A 65 -19.98 -4.92 14.19
N ARG A 66 -19.96 -3.59 14.01
CA ARG A 66 -19.33 -2.95 12.85
C ARG A 66 -17.82 -3.21 12.82
N MET A 67 -17.15 -3.19 13.97
CA MET A 67 -15.72 -3.51 14.06
C MET A 67 -15.44 -4.98 13.72
N HIS A 68 -16.26 -5.92 14.20
CA HIS A 68 -16.16 -7.34 13.83
C HIS A 68 -16.47 -7.59 12.35
N GLY A 69 -17.43 -6.87 11.76
CA GLY A 69 -17.72 -6.94 10.33
C GLY A 69 -16.56 -6.44 9.45
N MET A 70 -15.80 -5.45 9.92
CA MET A 70 -14.60 -4.97 9.22
C MET A 70 -13.39 -5.90 9.39
N MET A 71 -13.28 -6.60 10.53
CA MET A 71 -12.21 -7.57 10.80
C MET A 71 -12.44 -8.96 10.19
N ARG A 72 -13.64 -9.26 9.68
CA ARG A 72 -13.98 -10.53 9.00
C ARG A 72 -14.20 -10.38 7.49
N ARG A 73 -13.59 -9.37 6.86
CA ARG A 73 -13.65 -9.26 5.40
C ARG A 73 -12.84 -10.40 4.79
N ASP A 74 -13.46 -11.14 3.87
CA ASP A 74 -12.83 -12.26 3.17
C ASP A 74 -11.46 -11.83 2.60
N PRO A 75 -10.37 -12.55 2.93
CA PRO A 75 -9.01 -12.11 2.60
C PRO A 75 -8.77 -12.08 1.08
N GLN A 76 -9.42 -12.96 0.32
CA GLN A 76 -9.36 -12.96 -1.13
C GLN A 76 -10.06 -11.72 -1.69
N GLN A 77 -11.28 -11.38 -1.25
CA GLN A 77 -12.01 -10.18 -1.68
C GLN A 77 -11.22 -8.92 -1.37
N TRP A 78 -10.67 -8.78 -0.15
CA TRP A 78 -9.84 -7.64 0.19
C TRP A 78 -8.61 -7.50 -0.73
N CYS A 79 -7.98 -8.63 -1.07
CA CYS A 79 -6.84 -8.65 -2.00
C CYS A 79 -7.27 -8.20 -3.41
N LEU A 80 -8.39 -8.70 -3.92
CA LEU A 80 -8.95 -8.32 -5.22
C LEU A 80 -9.38 -6.84 -5.26
N ASP A 81 -9.99 -6.33 -4.19
CA ASP A 81 -10.37 -4.91 -4.07
C ASP A 81 -9.16 -3.97 -4.10
N ARG A 82 -8.03 -4.41 -3.54
CA ARG A 82 -6.76 -3.66 -3.64
C ARG A 82 -6.27 -3.57 -5.08
N LEU A 83 -6.37 -4.66 -5.85
CA LEU A 83 -6.05 -4.64 -7.29
C LEU A 83 -7.01 -3.73 -8.07
N ALA A 84 -8.31 -3.82 -7.80
CA ALA A 84 -9.30 -2.95 -8.42
C ALA A 84 -9.02 -1.46 -8.17
N ARG A 85 -8.65 -1.10 -6.93
CA ARG A 85 -8.23 0.28 -6.60
C ARG A 85 -6.99 0.74 -7.36
N ARG A 86 -6.01 -0.13 -7.58
CA ARG A 86 -4.82 0.19 -8.40
C ARG A 86 -5.21 0.45 -9.86
N ALA A 87 -6.06 -0.39 -10.43
CA ALA A 87 -6.59 -0.18 -11.78
C ALA A 87 -7.38 1.12 -11.89
N ALA A 88 -8.25 1.42 -10.93
CA ALA A 88 -8.99 2.68 -10.86
C ALA A 88 -8.06 3.90 -10.72
N THR A 89 -6.99 3.78 -9.93
CA THR A 89 -5.96 4.83 -9.80
C THR A 89 -5.35 5.13 -11.16
N ARG A 90 -4.91 4.11 -11.91
CA ARG A 90 -4.32 4.32 -13.23
C ARG A 90 -5.31 4.92 -14.21
N ALA A 91 -6.56 4.44 -14.23
CA ALA A 91 -7.60 5.02 -15.08
C ALA A 91 -7.83 6.52 -14.78
N TYR A 92 -7.93 6.87 -13.50
CA TYR A 92 -8.05 8.26 -13.05
C TYR A 92 -6.86 9.10 -13.53
N VAL A 93 -5.63 8.61 -13.33
CA VAL A 93 -4.41 9.29 -13.76
C VAL A 93 -4.36 9.47 -15.28
N GLY A 94 -4.68 8.44 -16.05
CA GLY A 94 -4.70 8.49 -17.51
C GLY A 94 -5.63 9.59 -18.04
N VAL A 95 -6.81 9.75 -17.44
CA VAL A 95 -7.72 10.86 -17.76
C VAL A 95 -7.12 12.21 -17.37
N LYS A 96 -6.54 12.32 -16.17
CA LYS A 96 -5.98 13.58 -15.67
C LYS A 96 -4.78 14.07 -16.47
N LEU A 97 -3.99 13.17 -17.04
CA LEU A 97 -2.82 13.51 -17.84
C LEU A 97 -3.18 14.25 -19.14
N ASN A 98 -4.41 14.11 -19.64
CA ASN A 98 -4.84 14.73 -20.90
C ASN A 98 -3.81 14.51 -22.02
N LEU A 99 -3.50 13.24 -22.28
CA LEU A 99 -2.40 12.82 -23.16
C LEU A 99 -2.65 13.24 -24.60
N THR A 100 -1.57 13.61 -25.30
CA THR A 100 -1.62 13.86 -26.75
C THR A 100 -1.73 12.54 -27.53
N PRO A 101 -2.14 12.58 -28.82
CA PRO A 101 -2.15 11.39 -29.68
C PRO A 101 -0.80 10.66 -29.75
N GLU A 102 0.31 11.40 -29.63
CA GLU A 102 1.67 10.85 -29.64
C GLU A 102 2.04 10.18 -28.31
N GLN A 103 1.47 10.64 -27.20
CA GLN A 103 1.70 10.09 -25.86
C GLN A 103 0.81 8.88 -25.56
N GLN A 104 -0.38 8.79 -26.18
CA GLN A 104 -1.35 7.72 -25.93
C GLN A 104 -0.76 6.30 -26.09
N PRO A 105 0.02 5.98 -27.14
CA PRO A 105 0.64 4.66 -27.27
C PRO A 105 1.67 4.34 -26.17
N LEU A 106 2.29 5.37 -25.57
CA LEU A 106 3.22 5.18 -24.45
C LEU A 106 2.46 4.85 -23.16
N TRP A 107 1.30 5.48 -22.96
CA TRP A 107 0.39 5.15 -21.87
C TRP A 107 -0.18 3.73 -22.00
N ASP A 108 -0.57 3.32 -23.19
CA ASP A 108 -1.09 1.97 -23.44
C ASP A 108 -0.04 0.89 -23.09
N LYS A 109 1.25 1.16 -23.36
CA LYS A 109 2.35 0.28 -22.92
C LYS A 109 2.44 0.18 -21.39
N VAL A 110 2.28 1.28 -20.67
CA VAL A 110 2.25 1.29 -19.20
C VAL A 110 1.04 0.48 -18.69
N GLN A 111 -0.13 0.67 -19.30
CA GLN A 111 -1.35 -0.05 -18.93
C GLN A 111 -1.19 -1.55 -19.14
N ASN A 112 -0.65 -1.97 -20.28
CA ASN A 112 -0.42 -3.38 -20.59
C ASN A 112 0.56 -4.03 -19.60
N ALA A 113 1.66 -3.35 -19.27
CA ALA A 113 2.62 -3.84 -18.28
C ALA A 113 1.98 -3.98 -16.88
N ALA A 114 1.18 -3.00 -16.48
CA ALA A 114 0.48 -3.04 -15.19
C ALA A 114 -0.61 -4.12 -15.14
N GLN A 115 -1.34 -4.35 -16.23
CA GLN A 115 -2.32 -5.45 -16.31
C GLN A 115 -1.65 -6.83 -16.21
N ALA A 116 -0.47 -6.99 -16.81
CA ALA A 116 0.29 -8.23 -16.69
C ALA A 116 0.73 -8.53 -15.25
N GLU A 117 1.19 -7.52 -14.49
CA GLU A 117 1.45 -7.67 -13.05
C GLU A 117 0.17 -8.02 -12.29
N GLU A 118 -0.90 -7.25 -12.49
CA GLU A 118 -2.16 -7.47 -11.75
C GLU A 118 -2.69 -8.88 -11.94
N GLN A 119 -2.49 -9.48 -13.12
CA GLN A 119 -2.89 -10.85 -13.37
C GLN A 119 -2.06 -11.87 -12.58
N GLN A 120 -0.76 -11.64 -12.38
CA GLN A 120 0.07 -12.46 -11.49
C GLN A 120 -0.38 -12.31 -10.04
N GLU A 121 -0.61 -11.08 -9.58
CA GLU A 121 -1.05 -10.83 -8.20
C GLU A 121 -2.46 -11.37 -7.94
N ARG A 122 -3.34 -11.39 -8.95
CA ARG A 122 -4.67 -12.02 -8.87
C ARG A 122 -4.60 -13.52 -8.60
N GLN A 123 -3.61 -14.22 -9.15
CA GLN A 123 -3.40 -15.65 -8.87
C GLN A 123 -3.00 -15.85 -7.40
N LEU A 124 -2.16 -14.98 -6.84
CA LEU A 124 -1.84 -15.00 -5.41
C LEU A 124 -3.07 -14.70 -4.55
N CYS A 125 -3.89 -13.71 -4.92
CA CYS A 125 -5.15 -13.44 -4.22
C CYS A 125 -6.08 -14.66 -4.19
N ALA A 126 -6.14 -15.44 -5.27
CA ALA A 126 -6.98 -16.65 -5.36
C ALA A 126 -6.53 -17.78 -4.42
N SER A 127 -5.28 -17.76 -3.95
CA SER A 127 -4.77 -18.73 -2.96
C SER A 127 -5.20 -18.43 -1.52
N LEU A 128 -5.80 -17.26 -1.27
CA LEU A 128 -6.21 -16.84 0.07
C LEU A 128 -7.51 -17.54 0.45
N LYS A 129 -7.46 -18.35 1.52
CA LYS A 129 -8.62 -19.09 2.01
C LYS A 129 -9.32 -18.33 3.15
N PRO A 130 -10.65 -18.17 3.11
CA PRO A 130 -11.40 -17.64 4.26
C PRO A 130 -11.44 -18.64 5.42
N GLY A 131 -11.56 -18.13 6.64
CA GLY A 131 -11.87 -18.92 7.83
C GLY A 131 -10.74 -19.85 8.32
N VAL A 132 -9.59 -19.86 7.66
CA VAL A 132 -8.40 -20.62 8.06
C VAL A 132 -7.32 -19.62 8.45
N GLU A 133 -6.97 -19.59 9.73
CA GLU A 133 -5.84 -18.82 10.21
C GLU A 133 -4.52 -19.50 9.79
N PRO A 134 -3.69 -18.88 8.95
CA PRO A 134 -2.40 -19.43 8.57
C PRO A 134 -1.44 -19.46 9.76
N SER A 135 -0.54 -20.43 9.81
CA SER A 135 0.61 -20.45 10.71
C SER A 135 1.54 -19.24 10.47
N LEU A 136 2.45 -18.96 11.41
CA LEU A 136 3.41 -17.87 11.23
C LEU A 136 4.27 -18.06 9.97
N LEU A 137 4.72 -19.28 9.70
CA LEU A 137 5.54 -19.60 8.52
C LEU A 137 4.75 -19.37 7.23
N GLU A 138 3.50 -19.84 7.15
CA GLU A 138 2.64 -19.62 5.97
C GLU A 138 2.34 -18.13 5.75
N ARG A 139 2.22 -17.33 6.82
CA ARG A 139 2.09 -15.87 6.69
C ARG A 139 3.34 -15.23 6.11
N MET A 140 4.52 -15.67 6.55
CA MET A 140 5.80 -15.18 6.04
C MET A 140 5.97 -15.55 4.56
N ASP A 141 5.70 -16.81 4.19
CA ASP A 141 5.79 -17.27 2.81
C ASP A 141 4.83 -16.49 1.89
N ARG A 142 3.59 -16.28 2.34
CA ARG A 142 2.61 -15.46 1.62
C ARG A 142 3.12 -14.03 1.43
N MET A 143 3.61 -13.41 2.49
CA MET A 143 4.15 -12.05 2.41
C MET A 143 5.31 -11.97 1.43
N GLN A 144 6.22 -12.94 1.44
CA GLN A 144 7.33 -13.03 0.51
C GLN A 144 6.84 -13.17 -0.94
N GLN A 145 5.84 -14.01 -1.20
CA GLN A 145 5.26 -14.17 -2.55
C GLN A 145 4.66 -12.87 -3.08
N PHE A 146 3.88 -12.15 -2.26
CA PHE A 146 3.30 -10.86 -2.67
C PHE A 146 4.37 -9.78 -2.90
N LEU A 147 5.38 -9.70 -2.03
CA LEU A 147 6.49 -8.76 -2.19
C LEU A 147 7.29 -9.06 -3.46
N GLN A 148 7.56 -10.33 -3.74
CA GLN A 148 8.28 -10.75 -4.94
C GLN A 148 7.48 -10.42 -6.21
N ALA A 149 6.18 -10.72 -6.22
CA ALA A 149 5.30 -10.36 -7.35
C ALA A 149 5.28 -8.85 -7.58
N ARG A 150 5.20 -8.06 -6.50
CA ARG A 150 5.22 -6.60 -6.59
C ARG A 150 6.55 -6.05 -7.12
N LEU A 151 7.66 -6.63 -6.67
CA LEU A 151 9.00 -6.26 -7.16
C LEU A 151 9.15 -6.58 -8.65
N ASN A 152 8.75 -7.78 -9.06
CA ASN A 152 8.77 -8.20 -10.47
C ASN A 152 7.91 -7.26 -11.33
N GLY A 153 6.71 -6.90 -10.85
CA GLY A 153 5.83 -5.92 -11.47
C GLY A 153 6.46 -4.56 -11.69
N LEU A 154 7.10 -4.03 -10.64
CA LEU A 154 7.81 -2.75 -10.71
C LEU A 154 8.97 -2.80 -11.70
N GLN A 155 9.76 -3.87 -11.69
CA GLN A 155 10.86 -4.06 -12.64
C GLN A 155 10.37 -4.13 -14.09
N ALA A 156 9.28 -4.87 -14.34
CA ALA A 156 8.70 -5.01 -15.67
C ALA A 156 8.04 -3.71 -16.17
N THR A 157 7.43 -2.94 -15.28
CA THR A 157 6.67 -1.72 -15.64
C THR A 157 7.57 -0.48 -15.75
N ARG A 158 8.70 -0.44 -15.02
CA ARG A 158 9.61 0.73 -14.96
C ARG A 158 10.07 1.23 -16.33
N PRO A 159 10.48 0.40 -17.31
CA PRO A 159 10.91 0.90 -18.61
C PRO A 159 9.81 1.65 -19.35
N ALA A 160 8.58 1.11 -19.36
CA ALA A 160 7.44 1.75 -20.01
C ALA A 160 7.08 3.10 -19.35
N VAL A 161 7.09 3.13 -18.01
CA VAL A 161 6.85 4.36 -17.23
C VAL A 161 7.94 5.40 -17.51
N GLN A 162 9.21 4.98 -17.58
CA GLN A 162 10.31 5.89 -17.90
C GLN A 162 10.14 6.53 -19.28
N THR A 163 9.80 5.73 -20.30
CA THR A 163 9.55 6.26 -21.65
C THR A 163 8.37 7.24 -21.68
N LEU A 164 7.25 6.90 -21.02
CA LEU A 164 6.13 7.83 -20.89
C LEU A 164 6.56 9.12 -20.19
N TYR A 165 7.17 9.03 -19.01
CA TYR A 165 7.55 10.18 -18.18
C TYR A 165 8.45 11.16 -18.94
N GLN A 166 9.40 10.65 -19.73
CA GLN A 166 10.29 11.47 -20.56
C GLN A 166 9.57 12.21 -21.70
N SER A 167 8.39 11.73 -22.12
CA SER A 167 7.56 12.37 -23.15
C SER A 167 6.54 13.38 -22.61
N LEU A 168 6.36 13.43 -21.28
CA LEU A 168 5.37 14.28 -20.63
C LEU A 168 5.85 15.74 -20.51
N THR A 169 4.91 16.68 -20.53
CA THR A 169 5.18 18.08 -20.17
C THR A 169 5.47 18.19 -18.66
N PRO A 170 6.09 19.28 -18.19
CA PRO A 170 6.29 19.51 -16.76
C PRO A 170 5.00 19.44 -15.93
N GLU A 171 3.88 19.95 -16.48
CA GLU A 171 2.57 19.93 -15.82
C GLU A 171 2.04 18.50 -15.69
N GLN A 172 2.19 17.68 -16.74
CA GLN A 172 1.82 16.27 -16.72
C GLN A 172 2.70 15.45 -15.75
N GLN A 173 4.01 15.75 -15.69
CA GLN A 173 4.91 15.13 -14.73
C GLN A 173 4.51 15.46 -13.28
N ALA A 174 4.10 16.70 -13.02
CA ALA A 174 3.61 17.10 -11.70
C ALA A 174 2.41 16.23 -11.27
N ILE A 175 1.49 15.91 -12.18
CA ILE A 175 0.38 15.00 -11.90
C ILE A 175 0.90 13.65 -11.41
N LEU A 176 1.86 13.02 -12.11
CA LEU A 176 2.42 11.72 -11.72
C LEU A 176 3.24 11.75 -10.42
N ASN A 177 3.86 12.89 -10.10
CA ASN A 177 4.71 13.03 -8.91
C ASN A 177 3.90 13.22 -7.62
N HIS A 178 2.60 13.50 -7.71
CA HIS A 178 1.73 13.67 -6.55
C HIS A 178 1.05 12.36 -6.13
N PRO A 179 0.89 12.10 -4.82
CA PRO A 179 0.08 10.99 -4.34
C PRO A 179 -1.37 11.08 -4.84
N HIS A 180 -1.91 9.98 -5.36
CA HIS A 180 -3.27 9.94 -5.87
C HIS A 180 -4.26 9.35 -4.85
N PRO A 181 -5.55 9.73 -4.89
CA PRO A 181 -6.56 9.40 -3.86
C PRO A 181 -6.72 7.91 -3.56
N PHE A 182 -6.37 7.06 -4.52
CA PHE A 182 -6.51 5.60 -4.44
C PHE A 182 -5.14 4.87 -4.36
N GLY A 183 -4.04 5.61 -4.41
CA GLY A 183 -2.69 5.10 -4.17
C GLY A 183 -2.50 4.88 -2.67
N GLY A 184 -2.61 3.62 -2.23
CA GLY A 184 -2.34 3.27 -0.84
C GLY A 184 -0.92 3.68 -0.44
N ARG A 185 -0.80 4.34 0.73
CA ARG A 185 0.41 4.20 1.56
C ARG A 185 0.51 2.76 2.03
#